data_AF-A0A7S2P1C7-F1
#
_entry.id   AF-A0A7S2P1C7-F1
#
_cell.length_a   1.000
_cell.length_b   1.000
_cell.length_c   1.000
_cell.angle_alpha   90.00
_cell.angle_beta   90.00
_cell.angle_gamma   90.00
#
_symmetry.space_group_name_H-M   'P 1'
#
loop_
_entity.id
_entity.type
_entity.pdbx_description
1 polymer ?
#
loop_
_entity_poly.entity_id
_entity_poly.type
_entity_poly.pdbx_seq_one_letter_code
_entity_poly.pdbx_strand_id
1 'polypeptide(L)'
;TFSSSDRICHALGFDRSQVRAMSPTSFPRMALDGLGISLLTFDMVVTPVLLAWDIDIDGGWWSLSVAMACFWTLEIVSNILTGYYNAAGELEQRIRATTSHYMKGWFPIDAV
;
A
#
# COMPACT_ATOMS: atom_id res chain seq x y z
N THR A 1 2.12 23.46 32.09
CA THR A 1 3.20 22.98 32.98
C THR A 1 3.80 21.74 32.34
N PHE A 2 4.91 21.90 31.62
CA PHE A 2 5.50 20.86 30.77
C PHE A 2 6.37 19.93 31.64
N SER A 3 6.15 18.62 31.57
CA SER A 3 6.77 17.64 32.46
C SER A 3 8.25 17.45 32.09
N SER A 4 9.11 17.32 33.09
CA SER A 4 10.57 17.16 32.91
C SER A 4 10.94 15.95 32.02
N SER A 5 10.06 14.96 31.92
CA SER A 5 10.21 13.78 31.06
C SER A 5 10.13 14.11 29.56
N ASP A 6 9.39 15.14 29.17
CA ASP A 6 9.14 15.48 27.75
C ASP A 6 10.37 16.10 27.09
N ARG A 7 11.20 16.82 27.87
CA ARG A 7 12.44 17.44 27.39
C ARG A 7 13.52 16.40 27.06
N ILE A 8 13.57 15.31 27.81
CA ILE A 8 14.53 14.22 27.60
C ILE A 8 14.20 13.45 26.32
N CYS A 9 12.90 13.22 26.05
CA CYS A 9 12.46 12.57 24.82
C CYS A 9 12.80 13.41 23.56
N HIS A 10 12.66 14.73 23.66
CA HIS A 10 13.01 15.66 22.58
C HIS A 10 14.52 15.81 22.36
N ALA A 11 15.32 15.73 23.44
CA ALA A 11 16.80 15.81 23.38
C ALA A 11 17.45 14.52 22.86
N LEU A 12 16.78 13.37 23.01
CA LEU A 12 17.23 12.06 22.52
C LEU A 12 16.69 11.71 21.13
N GLY A 13 16.00 12.65 20.45
CA GLY A 13 15.40 12.43 19.13
C GLY A 13 14.32 11.33 19.10
N PHE A 14 13.78 10.96 20.27
CA PHE A 14 12.86 9.83 20.41
C PHE A 14 11.42 10.34 20.48
N ASP A 15 10.76 10.36 19.33
CA ASP A 15 9.33 10.63 19.21
C ASP A 15 8.53 9.39 19.65
N ARG A 16 7.73 9.53 20.72
CA ARG A 16 7.19 8.44 21.55
C ARG A 16 6.06 7.61 20.93
N SER A 17 5.71 7.77 19.66
CA SER A 17 4.68 6.94 19.02
C SER A 17 4.88 6.73 17.52
N GLN A 18 6.11 6.54 17.05
CA GLN A 18 6.34 6.17 15.65
C GLN A 18 5.98 4.69 15.45
N VAL A 19 4.73 4.43 15.05
CA VAL A 19 4.39 3.15 14.41
C VAL A 19 5.29 3.05 13.18
N ARG A 20 6.27 2.16 13.24
CA ARG A 20 7.29 2.02 12.20
C ARG A 20 6.67 1.35 10.98
N ALA A 21 6.80 1.99 9.83
CA ALA A 21 6.41 1.40 8.55
C ALA A 21 7.18 0.09 8.31
N MET A 22 6.52 -0.85 7.66
CA MET A 22 7.08 -2.15 7.30
C MET A 22 8.28 -1.97 6.36
N SER A 23 9.35 -2.73 6.60
CA SER A 23 10.54 -2.64 5.76
C SER A 23 10.20 -3.10 4.33
N PRO A 24 10.56 -2.31 3.30
CA PRO A 24 10.21 -2.62 1.91
C PRO A 24 10.86 -3.92 1.40
N THR A 25 11.93 -4.37 2.03
CA THR A 25 12.66 -5.61 1.68
C THR A 25 12.18 -6.85 2.46
N SER A 26 11.02 -6.79 3.11
CA SER A 26 10.51 -7.93 3.88
C SER A 26 9.91 -9.00 2.97
N PHE A 27 10.14 -10.27 3.31
CA PHE A 27 9.52 -11.43 2.63
C PHE A 27 8.01 -11.31 2.38
N PRO A 28 7.18 -10.95 3.38
CA PRO A 28 5.74 -10.72 3.16
C PRO A 28 5.44 -9.62 2.13
N ARG A 29 6.25 -8.56 2.06
CA ARG A 29 6.09 -7.52 1.04
C ARG A 29 6.41 -8.06 -0.34
N MET A 30 7.52 -8.78 -0.49
CA MET A 30 7.88 -9.44 -1.76
C MET A 30 6.83 -10.45 -2.22
N ALA A 31 6.22 -11.20 -1.29
CA ALA A 31 5.15 -12.14 -1.61
C ALA A 31 3.88 -11.42 -2.11
N LEU A 32 3.51 -10.31 -1.46
CA LEU A 32 2.39 -9.46 -1.90
C LEU A 32 2.67 -8.85 -3.28
N ASP A 33 3.89 -8.33 -3.52
CA ASP A 33 4.28 -7.76 -4.81
C ASP A 33 4.21 -8.83 -5.92
N GLY A 34 4.72 -10.04 -5.65
CA GLY A 34 4.66 -11.16 -6.59
C GLY A 34 3.23 -11.63 -6.90
N LEU A 35 2.36 -11.64 -5.88
CA LEU A 35 0.94 -11.95 -6.05
C LEU A 35 0.24 -10.86 -6.86
N GLY A 36 0.54 -9.59 -6.57
CA GLY A 36 0.02 -8.43 -7.28
C GLY A 36 0.38 -8.44 -8.76
N ILE A 37 1.63 -8.73 -9.11
CA ILE A 37 2.07 -8.88 -10.52
C ILE A 37 1.27 -9.98 -11.22
N SER A 38 1.04 -11.10 -10.54
CA SER A 38 0.31 -12.24 -11.11
C SER A 38 -1.16 -11.89 -11.38
N LEU A 39 -1.83 -11.23 -10.43
CA LEU A 39 -3.22 -10.78 -10.60
C LEU A 39 -3.34 -9.66 -11.64
N LEU A 40 -2.39 -8.72 -11.69
CA LEU A 40 -2.36 -7.68 -12.71
C LEU A 40 -2.24 -8.27 -14.13
N THR A 41 -1.40 -9.30 -14.27
CA THR A 41 -1.23 -10.02 -15.53
C THR A 41 -2.52 -10.74 -15.94
N PHE A 42 -3.21 -11.33 -14.97
CA PHE A 42 -4.52 -11.94 -15.20
C PHE A 42 -5.54 -10.90 -15.68
N ASP A 43 -5.66 -9.75 -15.00
CA ASP A 43 -6.58 -8.66 -15.39
C ASP A 43 -6.26 -8.15 -16.81
N MET A 44 -4.98 -7.95 -17.14
CA MET A 44 -4.56 -7.52 -18.48
C MET A 44 -5.02 -8.46 -19.61
N VAL A 45 -5.15 -9.76 -19.33
CA VAL A 45 -5.61 -10.76 -20.31
C VAL A 45 -7.13 -10.90 -20.29
N VAL A 46 -7.75 -10.90 -19.11
CA VAL A 46 -9.17 -11.22 -18.94
C VAL A 46 -10.07 -10.04 -19.25
N THR A 47 -9.71 -8.82 -18.86
CA THR A 47 -10.49 -7.61 -19.14
C THR A 47 -10.84 -7.43 -20.62
N PRO A 48 -9.90 -7.51 -21.58
CA PRO A 48 -10.26 -7.39 -23.00
C PRO A 48 -11.13 -8.55 -23.50
N VAL A 49 -10.99 -9.75 -22.95
CA VAL A 49 -11.83 -10.91 -23.31
C VAL A 49 -13.28 -10.71 -22.82
N LEU A 50 -13.45 -10.27 -21.57
CA LEU A 50 -14.77 -9.98 -21.02
C LEU A 50 -15.48 -8.89 -21.84
N LEU A 51 -14.75 -7.83 -22.21
CA LEU A 51 -15.29 -6.72 -23.00
C LEU A 51 -15.61 -7.11 -24.44
N ALA A 52 -14.75 -7.90 -25.10
CA ALA A 52 -14.92 -8.25 -26.51
C ALA A 52 -16.06 -9.25 -26.75
N TRP A 53 -16.35 -10.10 -25.77
CA TRP A 53 -17.42 -11.12 -25.85
C TRP A 53 -18.65 -10.81 -25.01
N ASP A 54 -18.72 -9.63 -24.38
CA ASP A 54 -19.84 -9.19 -23.52
C ASP A 54 -20.22 -10.27 -22.50
N ILE A 55 -19.21 -10.83 -21.84
CA ILE A 55 -19.41 -11.92 -20.89
C ILE A 55 -20.03 -11.34 -19.62
N ASP A 56 -21.24 -11.77 -19.30
CA ASP A 56 -21.92 -11.40 -18.08
C ASP A 56 -21.11 -11.82 -16.84
N ILE A 57 -20.89 -10.87 -15.93
CA ILE A 57 -20.21 -11.12 -14.65
C ILE A 57 -21.25 -11.65 -13.67
N ASP A 58 -21.49 -12.96 -13.70
CA ASP A 58 -22.41 -13.65 -12.80
C ASP A 58 -21.73 -14.79 -12.02
N GLY A 59 -22.38 -15.21 -10.93
CA GLY A 59 -21.95 -16.33 -10.08
C GLY A 59 -20.46 -16.31 -9.68
N GLY A 60 -19.68 -17.19 -10.32
CA GLY A 60 -18.24 -17.33 -10.07
C GLY A 60 -17.43 -16.10 -10.46
N TRP A 61 -17.78 -15.42 -11.55
CA TRP A 61 -17.11 -14.20 -12.00
C TRP A 61 -17.36 -13.03 -11.07
N TRP A 62 -18.57 -12.92 -10.52
CA TRP A 62 -18.88 -11.92 -9.50
C TRP A 62 -18.04 -12.13 -8.25
N SER A 63 -17.94 -13.38 -7.78
CA SER A 63 -17.16 -13.73 -6.59
C SER A 63 -15.68 -13.44 -6.78
N LEU A 64 -15.13 -13.75 -7.97
CA LEU A 64 -13.76 -13.42 -8.35
C LEU A 64 -13.54 -11.90 -8.39
N SER A 65 -14.47 -11.15 -8.97
CA SER A 65 -14.40 -9.69 -9.07
C SER A 65 -14.35 -9.04 -7.69
N VAL A 66 -15.20 -9.48 -6.75
CA VAL A 66 -15.18 -9.00 -5.36
C VAL A 66 -13.87 -9.37 -4.67
N ALA A 67 -13.37 -10.59 -4.87
CA ALA A 67 -12.10 -11.03 -4.28
C ALA A 67 -10.92 -10.19 -4.79
N MET A 68 -10.88 -9.89 -6.09
CA MET A 68 -9.86 -9.02 -6.69
C MET A 68 -9.97 -7.59 -6.17
N ALA A 69 -11.16 -7.02 -6.07
CA ALA A 69 -11.37 -5.69 -5.49
C ALA A 69 -10.89 -5.61 -4.03
N CYS A 70 -11.17 -6.64 -3.23
CA CYS A 70 -10.65 -6.75 -1.87
C CYS A 70 -9.12 -6.83 -1.84
N PHE A 71 -8.51 -7.61 -2.73
CA PHE A 71 -7.06 -7.71 -2.84
C PHE A 71 -6.42 -6.35 -3.15
N TRP A 72 -6.91 -5.67 -4.19
CA TRP A 72 -6.41 -4.34 -4.57
C TRP A 72 -6.57 -3.31 -3.45
N THR A 73 -7.66 -3.37 -2.69
CA THR A 73 -7.85 -2.51 -1.50
C THR A 73 -6.80 -2.78 -0.42
N LEU A 74 -6.49 -4.05 -0.15
CA LEU A 74 -5.47 -4.44 0.82
C LEU A 74 -4.06 -4.06 0.36
N GLU A 75 -3.81 -4.10 -0.94
CA GLU A 75 -2.55 -3.68 -1.56
C GLU A 75 -2.30 -2.18 -1.35
N ILE A 76 -3.31 -1.34 -1.60
CA ILE A 76 -3.27 0.11 -1.31
C ILE A 76 -2.99 0.38 0.17
N VAL A 77 -3.67 -0.32 1.09
CA VAL A 77 -3.43 -0.17 2.53
C VAL A 77 -1.99 -0.59 2.87
N SER A 78 -1.49 -1.67 2.26
CA SER A 78 -0.12 -2.14 2.46
C SER A 78 0.91 -1.13 1.94
N ASN A 79 0.63 -0.43 0.83
CA ASN A 79 1.48 0.65 0.31
C ASN A 79 1.60 1.82 1.29
N ILE A 80 0.51 2.20 1.94
CA ILE A 80 0.51 3.27 2.95
C ILE A 80 1.32 2.87 4.20
N LEU A 81 1.34 1.57 4.52
CA LEU A 81 2.07 1.01 5.67
C LEU A 81 3.54 0.67 5.35
N THR A 82 3.97 0.75 4.10
CA THR A 82 5.33 0.41 3.67
C THR A 82 6.20 1.68 3.59
N GLY A 83 7.41 1.63 4.13
CA GLY A 83 8.34 2.77 4.07
C GLY A 83 8.84 3.02 2.65
N TYR A 84 9.14 4.27 2.30
CA TYR A 84 9.68 4.63 0.99
C TYR A 84 11.10 5.20 1.11
N TYR A 85 11.89 5.08 0.06
CA TYR A 85 13.19 5.75 -0.04
C TYR A 85 13.00 7.17 -0.55
N ASN A 86 13.49 8.15 0.21
CA ASN A 86 13.46 9.55 -0.23
C ASN A 86 14.48 9.82 -1.35
N ALA A 87 14.44 11.02 -1.94
CA ALA A 87 15.37 11.42 -3.00
C ALA A 87 16.86 11.44 -2.57
N ALA A 88 17.13 11.47 -1.26
CA ALA A 88 18.47 11.37 -0.69
C ALA A 88 18.90 9.92 -0.38
N GLY A 89 18.05 8.92 -0.67
CA GLY A 89 18.32 7.51 -0.43
C GLY A 89 18.07 7.04 1.02
N GLU A 90 17.49 7.87 1.87
CA GLU A 90 17.17 7.53 3.25
C GLU A 90 15.80 6.84 3.34
N LEU A 91 15.70 5.81 4.18
CA LEU A 91 14.46 5.07 4.40
C LEU A 91 13.54 5.86 5.35
N GLU A 92 12.45 6.40 4.83
CA GLU A 92 11.42 7.08 5.62
C GLU A 92 10.39 6.05 6.10
N GLN A 93 10.38 5.80 7.42
CA GLN A 93 9.46 4.84 8.06
C GLN A 93 8.30 5.52 8.80
N ARG A 94 8.20 6.85 8.77
CA ARG A 94 7.12 7.57 9.42
C ARG A 94 5.86 7.43 8.59
N ILE A 95 4.89 6.65 9.07
CA ILE A 95 3.62 6.39 8.37
C ILE A 95 2.94 7.69 7.94
N ARG A 96 2.92 8.73 8.78
CA ARG A 96 2.33 10.03 8.42
C ARG A 96 2.97 10.67 7.19
N ALA A 97 4.29 10.55 7.05
CA ALA A 97 5.02 11.06 5.89
C ALA A 97 4.73 10.20 4.65
N THR A 98 4.73 8.87 4.79
CA THR A 98 4.36 7.93 3.74
C THR A 98 2.94 8.17 3.24
N THR A 99 1.94 8.25 4.13
CA THR A 99 0.54 8.49 3.76
C THR A 99 0.38 9.82 3.03
N SER A 100 1.02 10.91 3.50
CA SER A 100 0.93 12.20 2.82
C SER A 100 1.58 12.18 1.45
N HIS A 101 2.69 11.46 1.29
CA HIS A 101 3.36 11.30 0.01
C HIS A 101 2.52 10.46 -0.97
N TYR A 102 2.02 9.32 -0.52
CA TYR A 102 1.20 8.41 -1.31
C TYR A 102 -0.12 9.05 -1.75
N MET A 103 -0.83 9.74 -0.84
CA MET A 103 -2.07 10.47 -1.15
C MET A 103 -1.91 11.56 -2.22
N LYS A 104 -0.72 12.18 -2.30
CA LYS A 104 -0.43 13.22 -3.30
C LYS A 104 0.07 12.67 -4.63
N GLY A 105 0.61 11.45 -4.63
CA GLY A 105 1.20 10.83 -5.82
C GLY A 105 0.25 9.86 -6.50
N TRP A 106 0.10 8.67 -5.92
CA TRP A 106 -0.47 7.49 -6.59
C TRP A 106 -1.93 7.22 -6.22
N PHE A 107 -2.38 7.69 -5.05
CA PHE A 107 -3.76 7.47 -4.62
C PHE A 107 -4.83 7.91 -5.63
N PRO A 108 -4.72 9.06 -6.36
CA PRO A 108 -5.72 9.43 -7.35
C PRO A 108 -5.79 8.47 -8.54
N ILE A 109 -4.70 7.77 -8.85
CA ILE A 109 -4.62 6.80 -9.94
C ILE A 109 -5.19 5.46 -9.47
N ASP A 110 -4.87 5.03 -8.24
CA ASP A 110 -5.34 3.76 -7.68
C ASP A 110 -6.82 3.79 -7.26
N ALA A 111 -7.42 4.98 -7.12
CA ALA A 111 -8.81 5.16 -6.71
C ALA A 111 -9.82 5.23 -7.88
N VAL A 112 -9.36 5.24 -9.13
CA VAL A 112 -10.17 5.34 -10.36
C VAL A 112 -10.17 4.02 -11.10
#